data_AF-A0A1Q7YWL6-F1
#
_entry.id   AF-A0A1Q7YWL6-F1
#
_cell.length_a   1.000
_cell.length_b   1.000
_cell.length_c   1.000
_cell.angle_alpha   90.00
_cell.angle_beta   90.00
_cell.angle_gamma   90.00
#
_symmetry.space_group_name_H-M   'P 1'
#
loop_
_entity.id
_entity.type
_entity.pdbx_description
1 polymer ?
#
loop_
_entity_poly.entity_id
_entity_poly.type
_entity_poly.pdbx_seq_one_letter_code
_entity_poly.pdbx_strand_id
1 'polypeptide(L)'
;MSASPEEASRKIENIRKRLNFSKKIYDNVHGYIDITEEERLVIDSPIFQRLRRVSHLGLADFVYPGATHSRFSHSIGSLHVMNKIAISLIEDEILEDDDVSDLGLLLCYTM
;
A
#
# COMPACT_ATOMS: atom_id res chain seq x y z
N MET A 1 -5.71 -24.90 18.28
CA MET A 1 -6.19 -25.43 16.99
C MET A 1 -5.62 -24.53 15.91
N SER A 2 -4.42 -24.84 15.42
CA SER A 2 -3.73 -24.09 14.39
C SER A 2 -4.33 -24.47 13.03
N ALA A 3 -4.89 -23.49 12.31
CA ALA A 3 -5.39 -23.67 10.95
C ALA A 3 -4.30 -24.28 10.06
N SER A 4 -4.70 -25.21 9.18
CA SER A 4 -3.79 -25.85 8.24
C SER A 4 -3.21 -24.81 7.26
N PRO A 5 -1.92 -24.88 6.87
CA PRO A 5 -1.33 -23.96 5.87
C PRO A 5 -2.10 -23.88 4.54
N GLU A 6 -2.87 -24.93 4.21
CA GLU A 6 -3.72 -24.97 3.01
C GLU A 6 -4.99 -24.12 3.14
N GLU A 7 -5.54 -23.95 4.34
CA GLU A 7 -6.75 -23.15 4.57
C GLU A 7 -6.45 -21.65 4.47
N ALA A 8 -5.33 -21.21 5.05
CA ALA A 8 -4.84 -19.84 4.94
C ALA A 8 -4.58 -19.45 3.46
N SER A 9 -3.92 -20.33 2.71
CA SER A 9 -3.63 -20.12 1.28
C SER A 9 -4.90 -19.94 0.44
N ARG A 10 -5.97 -20.70 0.71
CA ARG A 10 -7.27 -20.55 0.03
C ARG A 10 -7.99 -19.27 0.44
N LYS A 11 -7.89 -18.87 1.71
CA LYS A 11 -8.47 -17.61 2.21
C LYS A 11 -7.83 -16.40 1.52
N ILE A 12 -6.50 -16.39 1.41
CA ILE A 12 -5.73 -15.35 0.70
C ILE A 12 -6.10 -15.27 -0.78
N GLU A 13 -6.26 -16.42 -1.45
CA GLU A 13 -6.65 -16.43 -2.87
C GLU A 13 -8.06 -15.86 -3.08
N ASN A 14 -8.99 -16.14 -2.16
CA ASN A 14 -10.33 -15.58 -2.20
C ASN A 14 -10.34 -14.07 -1.93
N ILE A 15 -9.54 -13.59 -0.97
CA ILE A 15 -9.37 -12.16 -0.69
C ILE A 15 -8.76 -11.46 -1.92
N ARG A 16 -7.71 -12.02 -2.51
CA ARG A 16 -7.11 -11.49 -3.75
C ARG A 16 -8.07 -11.48 -4.93
N LYS A 17 -9.00 -12.44 -5.02
CA LYS A 17 -10.07 -12.42 -6.03
C LYS A 17 -11.11 -11.32 -5.79
N ARG A 18 -11.31 -10.92 -4.54
CA ARG A 18 -12.21 -9.81 -4.17
C ARG A 18 -11.57 -8.45 -4.43
N LEU A 19 -10.26 -8.34 -4.20
CA LEU A 19 -9.50 -7.13 -4.48
C LEU A 19 -9.29 -6.96 -5.99
N ASN A 20 -9.95 -5.96 -6.56
CA ASN A 20 -9.82 -5.64 -7.99
C ASN A 20 -8.50 -4.92 -8.26
N PHE A 21 -7.44 -5.67 -8.53
CA PHE A 21 -6.14 -5.10 -8.92
C PHE A 21 -6.17 -4.58 -10.35
N SER A 22 -5.74 -3.33 -10.52
CA SER A 22 -5.82 -2.60 -11.80
C SER A 22 -4.46 -2.15 -12.33
N LYS A 23 -3.52 -1.86 -11.42
CA LYS A 23 -2.23 -1.27 -11.77
C LYS A 23 -1.11 -1.88 -10.95
N LYS A 24 0.09 -1.89 -11.52
CA LYS A 24 1.33 -2.21 -10.81
C LYS A 24 2.25 -1.01 -10.84
N ILE A 25 2.82 -0.65 -9.70
CA ILE A 25 3.80 0.43 -9.58
C ILE A 25 5.10 -0.20 -9.09
N TYR A 26 6.21 0.17 -9.74
CA TYR A 26 7.53 -0.26 -9.31
C TYR A 26 8.09 0.72 -8.29
N ASP A 27 8.55 0.19 -7.16
CA ASP A 27 9.27 0.90 -6.12
C ASP A 27 10.66 0.27 -5.90
N ASN A 28 11.65 1.10 -5.57
CA ASN A 28 13.04 0.64 -5.39
C ASN A 28 13.24 -0.19 -4.12
N VAL A 29 12.37 -0.04 -3.10
CA VAL A 29 12.48 -0.77 -1.83
C VAL A 29 11.66 -2.06 -1.88
N HIS A 30 10.44 -1.98 -2.39
CA HIS A 30 9.49 -3.09 -2.33
C HIS A 30 9.30 -3.85 -3.66
N GLY A 31 9.89 -3.39 -4.76
CA GLY A 31 9.72 -3.97 -6.08
C GLY A 31 8.35 -3.62 -6.67
N TYR A 32 7.69 -4.59 -7.31
CA TYR A 32 6.34 -4.36 -7.85
C TYR A 32 5.30 -4.40 -6.73
N ILE A 33 4.56 -3.29 -6.60
CA ILE A 33 3.43 -3.11 -5.71
C ILE A 33 2.17 -3.19 -6.56
N ASP A 34 1.27 -4.11 -6.19
CA ASP A 34 -0.04 -4.25 -6.82
C ASP A 34 -1.01 -3.25 -6.17
N ILE A 35 -1.74 -2.52 -7.01
CA ILE A 35 -2.64 -1.43 -6.62
C ILE A 35 -4.07 -1.78 -7.04
N THR A 36 -5.01 -1.67 -6.11
CA THR A 36 -6.44 -1.88 -6.35
C THR A 36 -7.05 -0.72 -7.12
N GLU A 37 -8.22 -0.91 -7.75
CA GLU A 37 -8.88 0.17 -8.48
C GLU A 37 -9.28 1.34 -7.56
N GLU A 38 -9.66 1.05 -6.32
CA GLU A 38 -10.00 2.08 -5.32
C GLU A 38 -8.77 2.92 -4.93
N GLU A 39 -7.67 2.25 -4.62
CA GLU A 39 -6.38 2.91 -4.36
C GLU A 39 -5.92 3.71 -5.58
N ARG A 40 -6.13 3.20 -6.80
CA ARG A 40 -5.77 3.88 -8.04
C ARG A 40 -6.51 5.21 -8.18
N LEU A 41 -7.81 5.26 -7.86
CA LEU A 41 -8.59 6.50 -7.92
C LEU A 41 -8.02 7.57 -6.98
N VAL A 42 -7.58 7.17 -5.79
CA VAL A 42 -6.93 8.07 -4.83
C VAL A 42 -5.56 8.50 -5.32
N ILE A 43 -4.75 7.57 -5.81
CA ILE A 43 -3.40 7.83 -6.30
C ILE A 43 -3.42 8.76 -7.50
N ASP A 44 -4.34 8.56 -8.44
CA ASP A 44 -4.50 9.39 -9.64
C ASP A 44 -5.17 10.75 -9.33
N SER A 45 -5.62 10.99 -8.09
CA SER A 45 -6.16 12.29 -7.66
C SER A 45 -5.09 13.40 -7.67
N PRO A 46 -5.47 14.65 -7.97
CA PRO A 46 -4.51 15.77 -8.00
C PRO A 46 -3.87 16.05 -6.64
N ILE A 47 -4.58 15.74 -5.54
CA ILE A 47 -4.10 15.91 -4.17
C ILE A 47 -2.93 14.96 -3.90
N PHE A 48 -3.09 13.68 -4.24
CA PHE A 48 -2.04 12.68 -4.04
C PHE A 48 -0.87 12.86 -5.02
N GLN A 49 -1.15 13.20 -6.29
CA GLN A 49 -0.10 13.45 -7.29
C GLN A 49 0.80 14.66 -6.93
N ARG A 50 0.31 15.61 -6.12
CA ARG A 50 1.14 16.71 -5.60
C ARG A 50 2.33 16.22 -4.79
N LEU A 51 2.20 15.08 -4.08
CA LEU A 51 3.25 14.51 -3.24
C LEU A 51 4.52 14.14 -4.04
N ARG A 52 4.44 14.02 -5.37
CA ARG A 52 5.62 13.81 -6.24
C ARG A 52 6.61 14.97 -6.18
N ARG A 53 6.13 16.18 -5.88
CA ARG A 53 6.95 17.40 -5.80
C ARG A 53 7.43 17.70 -4.39
N VAL A 54 7.07 16.86 -3.41
CA VAL A 54 7.44 17.05 -2.00
C VAL A 54 8.53 16.06 -1.66
N SER A 55 9.74 16.56 -1.38
CA SER A 55 10.86 15.74 -0.91
C SER A 55 10.53 15.13 0.45
N HIS A 56 10.88 13.85 0.64
CA HIS A 56 10.67 13.17 1.93
C HIS A 56 11.50 13.82 3.04
N LEU A 57 12.76 14.18 2.73
CA LEU A 57 13.76 14.72 3.66
C LEU A 57 14.03 16.23 3.46
N GLY A 58 13.15 16.94 2.76
CA GLY A 58 13.31 18.38 2.50
C GLY A 58 14.57 18.68 1.69
N LEU A 59 15.43 19.55 2.22
CA LEU A 59 16.69 19.99 1.58
C LEU A 59 17.87 19.03 1.81
N ALA A 60 17.63 17.86 2.40
CA ALA A 60 18.71 16.90 2.65
C ALA A 60 19.35 16.38 1.35
N ASP A 61 18.66 16.46 0.22
CA ASP A 61 19.18 16.14 -1.11
C ASP A 61 20.38 17.00 -1.54
N PHE A 62 20.51 18.22 -1.02
CA PHE A 62 21.67 19.09 -1.25
C PHE A 62 22.94 18.62 -0.52
N VAL A 63 22.80 17.88 0.58
CA VAL A 63 23.93 17.34 1.36
C VAL A 63 24.17 15.86 1.00
N TYR A 64 23.09 15.12 0.77
CA TYR A 64 23.07 13.72 0.44
C TYR A 64 22.37 13.52 -0.91
N PRO A 65 23.11 13.45 -2.03
CA PRO A 65 22.52 13.39 -3.37
C PRO A 65 21.67 12.12 -3.64
N GLY A 66 21.75 11.11 -2.77
CA GLY A 66 20.88 9.94 -2.80
C GLY A 66 19.51 10.13 -2.15
N ALA A 67 19.29 11.21 -1.39
CA ALA A 67 18.07 11.49 -0.63
C ALA A 67 16.95 12.14 -1.49
N THR A 68 16.80 11.67 -2.74
CA THR A 68 15.86 12.24 -3.74
C THR A 68 14.46 11.64 -3.65
N HIS A 69 14.18 10.83 -2.63
CA HIS A 69 12.89 10.17 -2.45
C HIS A 69 11.79 11.19 -2.20
N SER A 70 10.67 11.01 -2.88
CA SER A 70 9.48 11.86 -2.72
C SER A 70 8.56 11.30 -1.62
N ARG A 71 7.70 12.16 -1.07
CA ARG A 71 6.59 11.71 -0.21
C ARG A 71 5.67 10.76 -0.96
N PHE A 72 5.49 10.95 -2.27
CA PHE A 72 4.71 10.02 -3.11
C PHE A 72 5.25 8.58 -3.05
N SER A 73 6.55 8.37 -3.30
CA SER A 73 7.14 7.02 -3.24
C SER A 73 7.04 6.42 -1.84
N HIS A 74 7.19 7.26 -0.81
CA HIS A 74 7.04 6.82 0.58
C HIS A 74 5.60 6.37 0.88
N SER A 75 4.59 7.16 0.51
CA SER A 75 3.18 6.83 0.74
C SER A 75 2.76 5.54 0.02
N ILE A 76 3.22 5.32 -1.21
CA ILE A 76 3.00 4.06 -1.94
C ILE A 76 3.65 2.87 -1.21
N GLY A 77 4.87 3.04 -0.70
CA GLY A 77 5.54 2.00 0.09
C GLY A 77 4.79 1.69 1.40
N SER A 78 4.31 2.70 2.12
CA SER A 78 3.50 2.52 3.33
C SER A 78 2.18 1.80 3.04
N LEU A 79 1.51 2.13 1.93
CA LEU A 79 0.30 1.43 1.48
C LEU A 79 0.58 -0.07 1.29
N HIS A 80 1.67 -0.43 0.61
CA HIS A 80 2.06 -1.83 0.40
C HIS A 80 2.31 -2.58 1.71
N VAL A 81 3.04 -1.95 2.64
CA VAL A 81 3.31 -2.55 3.95
C VAL A 81 2.01 -2.75 4.71
N MET A 82 1.10 -1.77 4.65
CA MET A 82 -0.17 -1.89 5.35
C MET A 82 -1.08 -2.96 4.74
N ASN A 83 -1.14 -3.09 3.42
CA ASN A 83 -1.88 -4.17 2.77
C ASN A 83 -1.38 -5.54 3.21
N LYS A 84 -0.07 -5.72 3.39
CA LYS A 84 0.49 -6.96 3.95
C LYS A 84 0.07 -7.19 5.40
N ILE A 85 0.09 -6.15 6.22
CA ILE A 85 -0.34 -6.23 7.62
C ILE A 85 -1.84 -6.56 7.70
N ALA A 86 -2.67 -5.89 6.91
CA ALA A 86 -4.10 -6.12 6.85
C ALA A 86 -4.42 -7.56 6.45
N ILE A 87 -3.75 -8.10 5.42
CA ILE A 87 -3.90 -9.51 5.04
C ILE A 87 -3.53 -10.44 6.21
N SER A 88 -2.42 -10.18 6.90
CA SER A 88 -2.01 -10.97 8.06
C SER A 88 -3.02 -10.90 9.21
N LEU A 89 -3.65 -9.74 9.44
CA LEU A 89 -4.66 -9.57 10.48
C LEU A 89 -6.00 -10.23 10.13
N ILE A 90 -6.34 -10.33 8.84
CA ILE A 90 -7.50 -11.09 8.37
C ILE A 90 -7.27 -12.60 8.54
N GLU A 91 -6.02 -13.07 8.34
CA GLU A 91 -5.66 -14.46 8.63
C GLU A 91 -5.87 -14.80 10.10
N ASP A 92 -5.54 -13.88 10.99
CA ASP A 92 -5.75 -14.01 12.44
C ASP A 92 -7.21 -13.76 12.89
N GLU A 93 -8.14 -13.51 11.96
CA GLU A 93 -9.57 -13.22 12.21
C GLU A 93 -9.81 -12.00 13.12
N ILE A 94 -8.88 -11.04 13.10
CA ILE A 94 -8.94 -9.82 13.92
C ILE A 94 -9.69 -8.69 13.17
N LEU A 95 -9.60 -8.66 11.84
CA LEU A 95 -10.25 -7.66 10.99
C LEU A 95 -11.24 -8.30 10.01
N GLU A 96 -12.31 -7.58 9.69
CA GLU A 96 -13.26 -7.97 8.65
C GLU A 96 -12.79 -7.48 7.27
N ASP A 97 -13.22 -8.16 6.21
CA ASP A 97 -12.74 -7.93 4.84
C ASP A 97 -12.99 -6.49 4.33
N ASP A 98 -14.04 -5.81 4.83
CA ASP A 98 -14.42 -4.46 4.39
C ASP A 98 -13.46 -3.38 4.95
N ASP A 99 -12.73 -3.65 6.03
CA ASP A 99 -11.86 -2.67 6.69
C ASP A 99 -10.57 -2.39 5.89
N VAL A 100 -10.18 -3.29 4.99
CA VAL A 100 -8.89 -3.22 4.28
C VAL A 100 -8.83 -2.04 3.32
N SER A 101 -9.90 -1.82 2.56
CA SER A 101 -10.03 -0.71 1.62
C SER A 101 -9.96 0.63 2.35
N ASP A 102 -10.68 0.74 3.48
CA ASP A 102 -10.76 1.97 4.26
C ASP A 102 -9.43 2.33 4.93
N LEU A 103 -8.68 1.34 5.40
CA LEU A 103 -7.35 1.53 5.96
C LEU A 103 -6.40 2.12 4.90
N GLY A 104 -6.31 1.53 3.70
CA GLY A 104 -5.44 2.02 2.63
C GLY A 104 -5.75 3.47 2.22
N LEU A 105 -7.04 3.83 2.17
CA LEU A 105 -7.54 5.18 1.93
C LEU A 105 -7.11 6.17 3.03
N LEU A 106 -7.23 5.81 4.30
CA LEU A 106 -6.91 6.69 5.43
C LEU A 106 -5.45 7.15 5.42
N LEU A 107 -4.53 6.28 5.00
CA LEU A 107 -3.10 6.59 4.91
C LEU A 107 -2.78 7.58 3.77
N CYS A 108 -3.56 7.55 2.69
CA CYS A 108 -3.42 8.50 1.59
C CYS A 108 -3.98 9.89 1.91
N TYR A 109 -4.90 10.00 2.88
CA TYR A 109 -5.45 11.28 3.35
C TYR A 109 -4.63 11.94 4.47
N THR A 110 -3.79 11.18 5.17
CA THR A 110 -3.04 11.65 6.35
C THR A 110 -1.59 12.05 6.07
N MET A 111 -1.06 11.75 4.89
CA MET A 111 0.30 12.09 4.43
C MET A 111 0.32 13.30 3.48
#